data_AF-A0A7D6F0B2-F1
#
_entry.id   AF-A0A7D6F0B2-F1
#
_cell.length_a   1.000
_cell.length_b   1.000
_cell.length_c   1.000
_cell.angle_alpha   90.00
_cell.angle_beta   90.00
_cell.angle_gamma   90.00
#
_symmetry.space_group_name_H-M   'P 1'
#
loop_
_entity.id
_entity.type
_entity.pdbx_description
1 polymer ?
#
loop_
_entity_poly.entity_id
_entity_poly.type
_entity_poly.pdbx_seq_one_letter_code
_entity_poly.pdbx_strand_id
1 'polypeptide(L)'
;MFELLALTAVIYLFINRKKRVRKARGIDAEFHELVESTYYSDAMAAEIKGFLLSVVADDRDGAEKFSDARLAQAQSILDRAGPGAFYWMTEIATQLAVLSAAKINGMGTNVEAELGSVGITPDAVVRIVVKG
;
A
#
# COMPACT_ATOMS: atom_id res chain seq x y z
N MET A 1 0.47 46.56 38.19
CA MET A 1 -0.11 47.10 36.93
C MET A 1 0.33 46.28 35.71
N PHE A 2 1.64 46.06 35.50
CA PHE A 2 2.15 45.31 34.33
C PHE A 2 1.80 43.81 34.32
N GLU A 3 1.76 43.14 35.48
CA GLU A 3 1.42 41.70 35.57
C GLU A 3 -0.03 41.40 35.13
N LEU A 4 -0.97 42.30 35.42
CA LEU A 4 -2.37 42.17 35.01
C LEU A 4 -2.54 42.35 33.49
N LEU A 5 -1.74 43.25 32.89
CA LEU A 5 -1.70 43.43 31.44
C LEU A 5 -1.02 42.24 30.74
N ALA A 6 0.02 41.67 31.34
CA ALA A 6 0.66 40.47 30.80
C ALA A 6 -0.26 39.25 30.85
N LEU A 7 -0.97 39.04 31.97
CA LEU A 7 -1.91 37.94 32.12
C LEU A 7 -3.07 38.03 31.12
N THR A 8 -3.63 39.23 30.94
CA THR A 8 -4.72 39.45 29.97
C THR A 8 -4.24 39.27 28.52
N ALA A 9 -3.03 39.68 28.18
CA ALA A 9 -2.44 39.45 26.86
C ALA A 9 -2.22 37.95 26.56
N VAL A 10 -1.80 37.16 27.54
CA VAL A 10 -1.62 35.71 27.40
C VAL A 10 -2.95 35.00 27.21
N ILE A 11 -3.98 35.37 27.98
CA ILE A 11 -5.34 34.83 27.84
C ILE A 11 -5.91 35.17 26.46
N TYR A 12 -5.73 36.42 26.00
CA TYR A 12 -6.16 36.86 24.68
C TYR A 12 -5.48 36.06 23.56
N LEU A 13 -4.16 35.85 23.63
CA LEU A 13 -3.42 35.03 22.66
C LEU A 13 -3.86 33.56 22.67
N PHE A 14 -4.19 33.00 23.83
CA PHE A 14 -4.70 31.62 23.93
C PHE A 14 -6.09 31.47 23.30
N ILE A 15 -6.97 32.43 23.49
CA ILE A 15 -8.31 32.44 22.89
C ILE A 15 -8.22 32.66 21.37
N ASN A 16 -7.33 33.54 20.91
CA ASN A 16 -7.21 33.90 19.50
C ASN A 16 -6.39 32.91 18.65
N ARG A 17 -5.79 31.88 19.27
CA ARG A 17 -5.01 30.84 18.57
C ARG A 17 -5.84 29.82 17.78
N LYS A 18 -7.17 29.79 17.95
CA LYS A 18 -8.02 28.75 17.35
C LYS A 18 -9.13 29.30 16.46
N LYS A 19 -8.77 29.85 15.29
CA LYS A 19 -9.60 29.73 14.07
C LYS A 19 -8.72 29.74 12.82
N ARG A 20 -7.88 28.71 12.64
CA ARG A 20 -7.51 28.32 11.26
C ARG A 20 -8.80 27.82 10.62
N VAL A 21 -9.47 28.68 9.87
CA VAL A 21 -10.58 28.28 9.00
C VAL A 21 -9.99 27.24 8.05
N ARG A 22 -10.27 25.96 8.30
CA ARG A 22 -10.09 24.94 7.27
C ARG A 22 -10.98 25.40 6.13
N LYS A 23 -10.37 25.94 5.07
CA LYS A 23 -11.07 26.29 3.83
C LYS A 23 -11.85 25.03 3.45
N ALA A 24 -13.18 25.10 3.42
CA ALA A 24 -13.99 24.00 2.96
C ALA A 24 -13.50 23.66 1.56
N ARG A 25 -12.85 22.51 1.40
CA ARG A 25 -12.49 22.00 0.08
C ARG A 25 -13.84 21.73 -0.60
N GLY A 26 -14.05 22.29 -1.79
CA GLY A 26 -15.28 22.03 -2.53
C GLY A 26 -15.40 20.53 -2.81
N ILE A 27 -16.62 20.02 -3.00
CA ILE A 27 -16.88 18.61 -3.33
C ILE A 27 -16.00 18.16 -4.51
N ASP A 28 -15.78 19.03 -5.50
CA ASP A 28 -14.91 18.75 -6.64
C ASP A 28 -13.44 18.56 -6.26
N ALA A 29 -12.95 19.28 -5.25
CA ALA A 29 -11.58 19.13 -4.75
C ALA A 29 -11.40 17.85 -3.93
N GLU A 30 -12.40 17.48 -3.13
CA GLU A 30 -12.41 16.20 -2.42
C GLU A 30 -12.55 15.02 -3.40
N PHE A 31 -13.37 15.16 -4.44
CA PHE A 31 -13.49 14.15 -5.50
C PHE A 31 -12.20 14.01 -6.30
N HIS A 32 -11.56 15.11 -6.67
CA HIS A 32 -10.25 15.08 -7.35
C HIS A 32 -9.18 14.42 -6.47
N GLU A 33 -9.13 14.77 -5.17
CA GLU A 33 -8.22 14.16 -4.19
C GLU A 33 -8.49 12.66 -4.00
N LEU A 34 -9.76 12.23 -3.99
CA LEU A 34 -10.14 10.81 -3.95
C LEU A 34 -9.75 10.06 -5.22
N VAL A 35 -9.99 10.65 -6.39
CA VAL A 35 -9.60 10.05 -7.68
C VAL A 35 -8.09 9.95 -7.80
N GLU A 36 -7.36 11.00 -7.41
CA GLU A 36 -5.90 11.05 -7.45
C GLU A 36 -5.28 10.06 -6.46
N SER A 37 -5.83 9.96 -5.24
CA SER A 37 -5.39 8.96 -4.26
C SER A 37 -5.71 7.53 -4.68
N THR A 38 -6.85 7.30 -5.35
CA THR A 38 -7.19 5.98 -5.92
C THR A 38 -6.25 5.62 -7.07
N TYR A 39 -5.99 6.55 -7.99
CA TYR A 39 -5.06 6.32 -9.10
C TYR A 39 -3.62 6.08 -8.62
N TYR A 40 -3.19 6.83 -7.59
CA TYR A 40 -1.91 6.62 -6.94
C TYR A 40 -1.82 5.24 -6.26
N SER A 41 -2.92 4.80 -5.65
CA SER A 41 -3.07 3.46 -5.09
C SER A 41 -3.00 2.38 -6.18
N ASP A 42 -3.68 2.52 -7.31
CA ASP A 42 -3.62 1.48 -8.35
C ASP A 42 -2.22 1.38 -9.00
N ALA A 43 -1.62 2.53 -9.33
CA ALA A 43 -0.28 2.57 -9.93
C ALA A 43 0.79 1.97 -9.01
N MET A 44 0.69 2.24 -7.70
CA MET A 44 1.59 1.65 -6.72
C MET A 44 1.34 0.13 -6.60
N ALA A 45 0.09 -0.33 -6.70
CA ALA A 45 -0.27 -1.75 -6.57
C ALA A 45 0.31 -2.55 -7.73
N ALA A 46 0.20 -2.02 -8.95
CA ALA A 46 0.84 -2.57 -10.13
C ALA A 46 2.36 -2.70 -9.95
N GLU A 47 3.00 -1.71 -9.31
CA GLU A 47 4.45 -1.73 -9.10
C GLU A 47 4.89 -2.77 -8.06
N ILE A 48 4.21 -2.85 -6.91
CA ILE A 48 4.49 -3.87 -5.89
C ILE A 48 4.22 -5.28 -6.44
N LYS A 49 3.15 -5.44 -7.24
CA LYS A 49 2.87 -6.67 -8.00
C LYS A 49 4.01 -7.01 -8.96
N GLY A 50 4.50 -6.03 -9.72
CA GLY A 50 5.62 -6.21 -10.64
C GLY A 50 6.90 -6.64 -9.93
N PHE A 51 7.20 -6.03 -8.78
CA PHE A 51 8.33 -6.43 -7.95
C PHE A 51 8.18 -7.87 -7.46
N LEU A 52 7.01 -8.26 -6.95
CA LEU A 52 6.75 -9.63 -6.50
C LEU A 52 6.94 -10.65 -7.63
N LEU A 53 6.43 -10.37 -8.84
CA LEU A 53 6.62 -11.22 -10.01
C LEU A 53 8.10 -11.33 -10.40
N SER A 54 8.88 -10.25 -10.29
CA SER A 54 10.32 -10.32 -10.55
C SER A 54 11.04 -11.22 -9.54
N VAL A 55 10.67 -11.17 -8.26
CA VAL A 55 11.24 -12.04 -7.21
C VAL A 55 10.89 -13.51 -7.45
N VAL A 56 9.67 -13.80 -7.93
CA VAL A 56 9.27 -15.16 -8.32
C VAL A 56 10.09 -15.67 -9.51
N ALA A 57 10.32 -14.82 -10.51
CA ALA A 57 11.16 -15.16 -11.66
C ALA A 57 12.63 -15.38 -11.25
N ASP A 58 13.17 -14.52 -10.39
CA ASP A 58 14.53 -14.64 -9.84
C ASP A 58 14.72 -15.96 -9.09
N ASP A 59 13.76 -16.37 -8.25
CA ASP A 59 13.82 -17.65 -7.52
C ASP A 59 13.76 -18.85 -8.48
N ARG A 60 12.91 -18.79 -9.51
CA ARG A 60 12.84 -19.81 -10.56
C ARG A 60 14.14 -19.94 -11.34
N ASP A 61 14.77 -18.81 -11.66
CA ASP A 61 15.96 -18.75 -12.51
C ASP A 61 17.26 -18.90 -11.70
N GLY A 62 17.16 -19.07 -10.37
CA GLY A 62 18.30 -19.29 -9.48
C GLY A 62 19.16 -18.05 -9.25
N ALA A 63 18.58 -16.86 -9.40
CA ALA A 63 19.28 -15.60 -9.19
C ALA A 63 19.64 -15.38 -7.70
N GLU A 64 20.63 -14.52 -7.46
CA GLU A 64 21.08 -14.17 -6.11
C GLU A 64 19.97 -13.48 -5.32
N LYS A 65 19.61 -14.08 -4.18
CA LYS A 65 18.66 -13.50 -3.23
C LYS A 65 19.28 -12.28 -2.55
N PHE A 66 18.50 -11.22 -2.41
CA PHE A 66 18.94 -9.96 -1.80
C PHE A 66 20.13 -9.31 -2.51
N SER A 67 20.26 -9.48 -3.83
CA SER A 67 21.24 -8.75 -4.62
C SER A 67 21.07 -7.23 -4.48
N ASP A 68 22.16 -6.49 -4.60
CA ASP A 68 22.16 -5.02 -4.52
C ASP A 68 21.15 -4.40 -5.50
N ALA A 69 21.01 -4.98 -6.70
CA ALA A 69 20.06 -4.53 -7.69
C ALA A 69 18.59 -4.71 -7.27
N ARG A 70 18.26 -5.79 -6.52
CA ARG A 70 16.91 -5.99 -5.97
C ARG A 70 16.66 -5.11 -4.76
N LEU A 71 17.64 -4.96 -3.88
CA LEU A 71 17.53 -4.06 -2.73
C LEU A 71 17.35 -2.60 -3.17
N ALA A 72 18.07 -2.15 -4.20
CA ALA A 72 17.91 -0.82 -4.77
C ALA A 72 16.52 -0.60 -5.39
N GLN A 73 15.98 -1.60 -6.10
CA GLN A 73 14.61 -1.50 -6.62
C GLN A 73 13.58 -1.46 -5.48
N ALA A 74 13.72 -2.33 -4.47
CA ALA A 74 12.84 -2.35 -3.32
C ALA A 74 12.85 -1.00 -2.59
N GLN A 75 14.04 -0.40 -2.38
CA GLN A 75 14.16 0.92 -1.77
C GLN A 75 13.44 1.99 -2.59
N SER A 76 13.59 1.99 -3.91
CA SER A 76 12.89 2.95 -4.78
C SER A 76 11.36 2.85 -4.68
N ILE A 77 10.82 1.64 -4.51
CA ILE A 77 9.38 1.43 -4.30
C ILE A 77 8.99 1.94 -2.91
N LEU A 78 9.75 1.59 -1.87
CA LEU A 78 9.52 2.04 -0.51
C LEU A 78 9.54 3.57 -0.37
N ASP A 79 10.48 4.25 -1.03
CA ASP A 79 10.60 5.71 -0.98
C ASP A 79 9.36 6.42 -1.54
N ARG A 80 8.67 5.80 -2.50
CA ARG A 80 7.44 6.34 -3.08
C ARG A 80 6.21 5.91 -2.30
N ALA A 81 6.07 4.61 -2.02
CA ALA A 81 4.91 4.03 -1.35
C ALA A 81 4.81 4.41 0.15
N GLY A 82 5.94 4.68 0.79
CA GLY A 82 6.03 4.88 2.23
C GLY A 82 5.48 3.68 3.02
N PRO A 83 4.80 3.92 4.16
CA PRO A 83 4.22 2.85 4.99
C PRO A 83 3.19 1.97 4.25
N GLY A 84 2.57 2.48 3.17
CA GLY A 84 1.60 1.75 2.36
C GLY A 84 2.18 0.49 1.72
N ALA A 85 3.46 0.52 1.31
CA ALA A 85 4.13 -0.67 0.77
C ALA A 85 4.15 -1.82 1.78
N PHE A 86 4.47 -1.53 3.05
CA PHE A 86 4.51 -2.57 4.08
C PHE A 86 3.13 -3.18 4.33
N TYR A 87 2.08 -2.35 4.34
CA TYR A 87 0.71 -2.81 4.48
C TYR A 87 0.31 -3.76 3.35
N TRP A 88 0.53 -3.38 2.09
CA TRP A 88 0.18 -4.26 0.97
C TRP A 88 1.00 -5.53 0.87
N MET A 89 2.32 -5.46 1.09
CA MET A 89 3.13 -6.68 1.13
C MET A 89 2.58 -7.66 2.18
N THR A 90 2.15 -7.14 3.34
CA THR A 90 1.52 -7.94 4.40
C THR A 90 0.15 -8.47 3.99
N GLU A 91 -0.67 -7.65 3.31
CA GLU A 91 -1.98 -8.05 2.81
C GLU A 91 -1.85 -9.19 1.79
N ILE A 92 -0.96 -9.06 0.81
CA ILE A 92 -0.67 -10.09 -0.20
C ILE A 92 -0.21 -11.37 0.47
N ALA A 93 0.73 -11.29 1.42
CA ALA A 93 1.20 -12.45 2.18
C ALA A 93 0.05 -13.15 2.92
N THR A 94 -0.88 -12.37 3.50
CA THR A 94 -2.08 -12.90 4.15
C THR A 94 -3.00 -13.62 3.16
N GLN A 95 -3.25 -13.04 2.00
CA GLN A 95 -4.08 -13.67 0.95
C GLN A 95 -3.47 -14.98 0.47
N LEU A 96 -2.14 -15.02 0.23
CA LEU A 96 -1.44 -16.25 -0.15
C LEU A 96 -1.49 -17.32 0.94
N ALA A 97 -1.40 -16.94 2.22
CA ALA A 97 -1.54 -17.86 3.34
C ALA A 97 -2.96 -18.46 3.43
N VAL A 98 -4.00 -17.64 3.20
CA VAL A 98 -5.40 -18.09 3.15
C VAL A 98 -5.60 -19.10 2.02
N LEU A 99 -5.05 -18.85 0.84
CA LEU A 99 -5.12 -19.78 -0.29
C LEU A 99 -4.39 -21.09 -0.01
N SER A 100 -3.22 -21.04 0.63
CA SER A 100 -2.49 -22.23 1.05
C SER A 100 -3.31 -23.06 2.05
N ALA A 101 -3.91 -22.41 3.05
CA ALA A 101 -4.77 -23.07 4.03
C ALA A 101 -6.02 -23.70 3.37
N ALA A 102 -6.67 -22.99 2.43
CA ALA A 102 -7.80 -23.52 1.67
C ALA A 102 -7.39 -24.79 0.90
N LYS A 103 -6.23 -24.77 0.24
CA LYS A 103 -5.72 -25.91 -0.51
C LYS A 103 -5.44 -27.12 0.38
N ILE A 104 -4.79 -26.91 1.54
CA ILE A 104 -4.51 -27.96 2.52
C ILE A 104 -5.81 -28.61 3.02
N ASN A 105 -6.87 -27.82 3.21
CA ASN A 105 -8.17 -28.30 3.66
C ASN A 105 -9.08 -28.82 2.53
N GLY A 106 -8.60 -28.88 1.28
CA GLY A 106 -9.40 -29.33 0.13
C GLY A 106 -10.56 -28.41 -0.23
N MET A 107 -10.50 -27.13 0.16
CA MET A 107 -11.50 -26.13 -0.19
C MET A 107 -11.17 -25.51 -1.55
N GLY A 108 -12.17 -25.42 -2.43
CA GLY A 108 -12.03 -24.74 -3.72
C GLY A 108 -11.85 -23.23 -3.53
N THR A 109 -10.99 -22.62 -4.36
CA THR A 109 -10.76 -21.16 -4.36
C THR A 109 -11.19 -20.52 -5.68
N ASN A 110 -11.46 -19.22 -5.67
CA ASN A 110 -11.70 -18.45 -6.90
C ASN A 110 -10.48 -18.49 -7.84
N VAL A 111 -9.27 -18.56 -7.28
CA VAL A 111 -8.02 -18.66 -8.07
C VAL A 111 -7.97 -19.98 -8.84
N GLU A 112 -8.37 -21.09 -8.21
CA GLU A 112 -8.46 -22.39 -8.89
C GLU A 112 -9.56 -22.42 -9.95
N ALA A 113 -10.69 -21.73 -9.71
CA ALA A 113 -11.75 -21.61 -10.71
C ALA A 113 -11.29 -20.83 -11.96
N GLU A 114 -10.39 -19.85 -11.78
CA GLU A 114 -9.88 -19.00 -12.86
C GLU A 114 -8.68 -19.61 -13.59
N LEU A 115 -7.75 -20.27 -12.88
CA LEU A 115 -6.58 -20.93 -13.47
C LEU A 115 -6.85 -22.34 -13.99
N GLY A 116 -7.91 -22.98 -13.49
CA GLY A 116 -8.08 -24.42 -13.62
C GLY A 116 -7.11 -25.20 -12.72
N SER A 117 -6.90 -26.48 -13.03
CA SER A 117 -6.27 -27.44 -12.12
C SER A 117 -4.96 -28.07 -12.62
N VAL A 118 -4.45 -27.67 -13.79
CA VAL A 118 -3.23 -28.26 -14.40
C VAL A 118 -2.22 -27.17 -14.74
N GLY A 119 -0.96 -27.35 -14.36
CA GLY A 119 0.14 -26.45 -14.73
C GLY A 119 0.16 -25.11 -13.97
N ILE A 120 -0.35 -25.08 -12.73
CA ILE A 120 -0.38 -23.87 -11.90
C ILE A 120 1.04 -23.45 -11.51
N THR A 121 1.44 -22.25 -11.93
CA THR A 121 2.72 -21.64 -11.55
C THR A 121 2.54 -20.55 -10.49
N PRO A 122 3.55 -20.27 -9.64
CA PRO A 122 3.48 -19.17 -8.68
C PRO A 122 3.17 -17.83 -9.35
N ASP A 123 3.76 -17.55 -10.52
CA ASP A 123 3.48 -16.33 -11.29
C ASP A 123 2.00 -16.18 -11.67
N ALA A 124 1.35 -17.29 -12.04
CA ALA A 124 -0.06 -17.29 -12.41
C ALA A 124 -0.96 -17.01 -11.21
N VAL A 125 -0.63 -17.58 -10.04
CA VAL A 125 -1.33 -17.29 -8.78
C VAL A 125 -1.18 -15.82 -8.40
N VAL A 126 0.04 -15.27 -8.40
CA VAL A 126 0.29 -13.86 -8.06
C VAL A 126 -0.49 -12.92 -8.99
N ARG A 127 -0.58 -13.23 -10.29
CA ARG A 127 -1.32 -12.40 -11.25
C ARG A 127 -2.80 -12.24 -10.93
N ILE A 128 -3.44 -13.27 -10.37
CA ILE A 128 -4.87 -13.25 -10.02
C ILE A 128 -5.11 -12.69 -8.63
N VAL A 129 -4.25 -13.05 -7.68
CA VAL A 129 -4.39 -12.64 -6.27
C VAL A 129 -4.15 -11.15 -6.10
N VAL A 130 -3.07 -10.64 -6.69
CA VAL A 130 -2.70 -9.24 -6.54
C VAL A 130 -3.40 -8.42 -7.62
N LYS A 131 -4.44 -7.68 -7.24
CA LYS A 131 -5.08 -6.71 -8.13
C LYS A 131 -4.32 -5.39 -8.06
N GLY A 132 -3.97 -4.88 -9.23
CA GLY A 132 -3.27 -3.62 -9.46
C GLY A 132 -3.43 -3.24 -10.92
#